data_AF-A0A124G5D0-F1
#
_entry.id   AF-A0A124G5D0-F1
#
_cell.length_a   1.000
_cell.length_b   1.000
_cell.length_c   1.000
_cell.angle_alpha   90.00
_cell.angle_beta   90.00
_cell.angle_gamma   90.00
#
_symmetry.space_group_name_H-M   'P 1'
#
loop_
_entity.id
_entity.type
_entity.pdbx_description
1 polymer ?
#
loop_
_entity_poly.entity_id
_entity_poly.type
_entity_poly.pdbx_seq_one_letter_code
_entity_poly.pdbx_strand_id
1 'polypeptide(L)' 'MSKHIKLTFQHNGCDTQIRTWVSHGKKEIGDRLLSLMAEQLHLSKQQFMETIDCTIDEADLNSIYSGKDLL' A
#
# COMPACT_ATOMS: atom_id res chain seq x y z
N MET A 1 -16.57 20.37 15.54
CA MET A 1 -16.58 19.50 14.35
C MET A 1 -15.13 19.18 13.99
N SER A 2 -14.70 17.94 14.21
CA SER A 2 -13.33 17.52 13.84
C SER A 2 -13.26 17.38 12.32
N LYS A 3 -12.33 18.11 11.68
CA LYS A 3 -12.13 18.04 10.23
C LYS A 3 -11.56 16.65 9.89
N HIS A 4 -12.29 15.86 9.12
CA HIS A 4 -11.77 14.61 8.57
C HIS A 4 -10.55 14.90 7.70
N ILE A 5 -9.50 14.08 7.83
CA ILE A 5 -8.35 14.13 6.93
C ILE A 5 -8.81 13.54 5.59
N LYS A 6 -8.59 14.28 4.51
CA LYS A 6 -8.88 13.84 3.14
C LYS A 6 -7.56 13.54 2.44
N LEU A 7 -7.33 12.28 2.10
CA LEU A 7 -6.21 11.85 1.27
C LEU A 7 -6.65 11.87 -0.19
N THR A 8 -5.82 12.46 -1.06
CA THR A 8 -6.06 12.50 -2.51
C THR A 8 -4.96 11.68 -3.17
N PHE A 9 -5.34 10.71 -4.00
CA PHE A 9 -4.35 9.94 -4.75
C PHE A 9 -3.76 10.84 -5.85
N GLN A 10 -2.42 10.90 -5.89
CA GLN A 10 -1.68 11.64 -6.91
C GLN A 10 -1.00 10.67 -7.86
N HIS A 11 -1.10 10.94 -9.15
CA HIS A 11 -0.42 10.18 -10.20
C HIS A 11 0.40 11.16 -11.04
N ASN A 12 1.71 10.91 -11.15
CA ASN A 12 2.67 11.80 -11.83
C ASN A 12 2.60 13.26 -11.37
N GLY A 13 2.44 13.49 -10.07
CA GLY A 13 2.34 14.82 -9.47
C GLY A 13 1.00 15.55 -9.69
N CYS A 14 0.03 14.89 -10.34
CA CYS A 14 -1.31 15.44 -10.54
C CYS A 14 -2.33 14.76 -9.61
N ASP A 15 -3.18 15.56 -8.97
CA ASP A 15 -4.32 15.06 -8.20
C ASP A 15 -5.27 14.28 -9.12
N THR A 16 -5.66 13.08 -8.69
CA THR A 16 -6.74 12.33 -9.33
C THR A 16 -8.09 12.66 -8.69
N GLN A 17 -9.18 12.11 -9.24
CA GLN A 17 -10.50 12.21 -8.62
C GLN A 17 -10.69 11.25 -7.44
N ILE A 18 -9.78 10.30 -7.24
CA ILE A 18 -9.85 9.28 -6.20
C ILE A 18 -9.47 9.92 -4.85
N ARG A 19 -10.39 9.85 -3.89
CA ARG A 19 -10.27 10.48 -2.58
C ARG A 19 -10.70 9.51 -1.50
N THR A 20 -9.91 9.46 -0.43
CA THR A 20 -10.20 8.65 0.76
C THR A 20 -10.33 9.57 1.97
N TRP A 21 -11.39 9.39 2.75
CA TRP A 21 -11.58 10.11 4.01
C TRP A 21 -11.10 9.23 5.15
N VAL A 22 -10.26 9.79 6.00
CA VAL A 22 -9.84 9.11 7.24
C VAL A 22 -10.99 9.20 8.23
N SER A 23 -11.48 8.04 8.67
CA SER A 23 -12.49 7.91 9.71
C SER A 23 -11.99 8.51 11.03
N HIS A 24 -12.89 8.85 11.95
CA HIS A 24 -12.50 9.23 13.30
C HIS A 24 -12.11 7.97 14.09
N GLY A 25 -10.83 7.80 14.40
CA GLY A 25 -10.36 6.62 15.15
C GLY A 25 -8.85 6.60 15.42
N LYS A 26 -8.43 5.70 16.32
CA LYS A 26 -7.02 5.35 16.53
C LYS A 26 -6.42 4.76 15.24
N LYS A 27 -5.10 4.86 15.08
CA LYS A 27 -4.29 4.33 13.97
C LYS A 27 -4.88 3.00 13.42
N GLU A 28 -5.61 3.08 12.30
CA GLU A 28 -6.37 1.94 11.74
C GLU A 28 -5.46 0.92 11.04
N ILE A 29 -4.27 1.34 10.60
CA ILE A 29 -3.29 0.46 9.95
C ILE A 29 -2.26 0.01 10.98
N GLY A 30 -2.58 -1.09 11.66
CA GLY A 30 -1.71 -1.76 12.61
C GLY A 30 -0.95 -2.93 12.00
N ASP A 31 0.00 -3.46 12.77
CA ASP A 31 0.91 -4.54 12.37
C ASP A 31 0.21 -5.78 11.81
N ARG A 32 -0.93 -6.12 12.43
CA ARG A 32 -1.77 -7.25 12.03
C ARG A 32 -2.34 -7.06 10.63
N LEU A 33 -2.88 -5.89 10.32
CA LEU A 33 -3.46 -5.62 9.01
C LEU A 33 -2.38 -5.65 7.92
N LEU A 34 -1.23 -5.02 8.18
CA LEU A 34 -0.09 -5.03 7.25
C LEU A 34 0.39 -6.46 6.96
N SER A 35 0.45 -7.31 7.98
CA SER A 35 0.82 -8.72 7.81
C SER A 35 -0.18 -9.49 6.96
N LEU A 36 -1.49 -9.27 7.16
CA LEU A 36 -2.55 -9.89 6.35
C LEU A 36 -2.52 -9.42 4.89
N MET A 37 -2.26 -8.14 4.65
CA MET A 37 -2.13 -7.60 3.29
C MET A 37 -0.90 -8.16 2.57
N ALA A 38 0.23 -8.29 3.27
CA ALA A 38 1.44 -8.92 2.72
C ALA A 38 1.17 -10.38 2.33
N GLU A 39 0.52 -11.13 3.22
CA GLU A 39 0.12 -12.52 2.98
C GLU A 39 -0.80 -12.64 1.75
N GLN A 40 -1.82 -11.78 1.64
CA GLN A 40 -2.75 -11.76 0.51
C GLN A 40 -2.04 -11.56 -0.84
N LEU A 41 -0.94 -10.79 -0.84
CA LEU A 41 -0.14 -10.52 -2.05
C LEU A 41 1.01 -11.51 -2.23
N HIS A 42 1.10 -12.56 -1.41
CA HIS A 42 2.21 -13.53 -1.39
C HIS A 42 3.60 -12.90 -1.18
N LEU A 43 3.65 -11.74 -0.52
CA LEU A 43 4.87 -11.00 -0.19
C LEU A 43 5.26 -11.24 1.27
N SER A 44 6.55 -11.16 1.57
CA SER A 44 6.97 -10.95 2.95
C SER A 44 6.48 -9.58 3.42
N LYS A 45 6.32 -9.39 4.73
CA LYS A 45 5.94 -8.09 5.27
C LYS A 45 6.91 -6.98 4.86
N GLN A 46 8.21 -7.27 4.81
CA GLN A 46 9.22 -6.32 4.36
C GLN A 46 9.02 -5.97 2.88
N GLN A 47 8.86 -6.96 2.00
CA GLN A 47 8.61 -6.74 0.57
C GLN A 47 7.34 -5.93 0.34
N PHE A 48 6.29 -6.22 1.10
CA PHE A 48 5.05 -5.45 1.05
C PHE A 48 5.27 -3.98 1.45
N MET A 49 5.99 -3.72 2.54
CA MET A 49 6.33 -2.35 2.96
C MET A 49 7.14 -1.62 1.89
N GLU A 50 8.18 -2.27 1.35
CA GLU A 50 9.01 -1.72 0.27
C GLU A 50 8.19 -1.41 -0.99
N THR A 51 7.18 -2.24 -1.30
CA THR A 51 6.27 -2.04 -2.43
C THR A 51 5.36 -0.82 -2.22
N ILE A 52 4.68 -0.73 -1.07
CA ILE A 52 3.73 0.38 -0.80
C ILE A 52 4.43 1.72 -0.54
N ASP A 53 5.67 1.68 -0.08
CA ASP A 53 6.53 2.85 0.08
C ASP A 53 7.25 3.21 -1.24
N CYS A 54 6.96 2.53 -2.35
CA CYS A 54 7.56 2.73 -3.68
C CYS A 54 9.10 2.71 -3.65
N THR A 55 9.68 1.90 -2.77
CA THR A 55 11.14 1.73 -2.65
C THR A 55 11.68 0.73 -3.67
N ILE A 56 10.85 -0.21 -4.11
CA ILE A 56 11.13 -1.11 -5.24
C ILE A 56 10.21 -0.78 -6.40
N ASP A 57 10.68 -1.04 -7.62
CA ASP A 57 9.93 -0.74 -8.84
C ASP A 57 9.16 -1.95 -9.40
N GLU A 58 8.54 -1.76 -10.55
CA GLU A 58 7.80 -2.81 -11.25
C GLU A 58 8.68 -4.01 -11.61
N ALA A 59 9.93 -3.78 -12.04
CA ALA A 59 10.83 -4.85 -12.47
C ALA A 59 11.29 -5.69 -11.26
N ASP A 60 11.57 -5.03 -10.14
CA ASP A 60 11.87 -5.70 -8.87
C ASP A 60 10.68 -6.57 -8.41
N LEU A 61 9.47 -6.01 -8.42
CA LEU A 61 8.26 -6.71 -8.01
C LEU A 61 7.95 -7.91 -8.92
N ASN A 62 8.10 -7.74 -10.24
CA ASN A 62 7.94 -8.83 -11.21
C ASN A 62 8.95 -9.95 -10.96
N SER A 63 10.21 -9.61 -10.64
CA SER A 63 11.24 -10.60 -10.31
C SER A 63 10.87 -11.43 -9.06
N ILE A 64 10.28 -10.78 -8.05
CA ILE A 64 9.78 -11.47 -6.85
C ILE A 64 8.65 -12.44 -7.22
N TYR A 65 7.71 -12.01 -8.06
CA TYR A 65 6.57 -12.84 -8.44
C TYR A 65 6.93 -14.00 -9.38
N SER A 66 7.82 -13.79 -10.35
CA SER A 66 8.35 -14.87 -11.19
C SER A 66 9.09 -15.92 -10.36
N GLY A 67 9.87 -15.52 -9.35
CA GLY A 67 10.53 -16.46 -8.44
C GLY A 67 9.58 -17.27 -7.55
N LYS A 68 8.30 -16.86 -7.47
CA LYS A 68 7.22 -17.54 -6.74
C LYS A 68 6.26 -18.29 -7.65
N ASP A 69 6.50 -18.31 -8.97
CA ASP A 69 5.62 -18.92 -9.98
C ASP A 69 4.21 -18.30 -9.99
N LEU A 70 4.14 -16.97 -9.81
CA LEU A 70 2.89 -16.19 -9.76
C LEU A 70 2.69 -15.29 -10.99
N LEU A 71 3.61 -15.32 -11.96
CA LEU A 71 3.61 -14.57 -13.22
C LEU A 71 4.10 -15.45 -14.38
#